data_AF-A0AAN0NM94-F1
#
_entry.id   AF-A0AAN0NM94-F1
#
_cell.length_a   1.000
_cell.length_b   1.000
_cell.length_c   1.000
_cell.angle_alpha   90.00
_cell.angle_beta   90.00
_cell.angle_gamma   90.00
#
_symmetry.space_group_name_H-M   'P 1'
#
loop_
_entity.id
_entity.type
_entity.pdbx_description
1 polymer ?
#
loop_
_entity_poly.entity_id
_entity_poly.type
_entity_poly.pdbx_seq_one_letter_code
_entity_poly.pdbx_strand_id
1 'polypeptide(L)'
;MTAYYDDLETRSADARAADHLARLKVLIAMVQDHVGSCFPAGDVTDLSDLAKFPVLRKSTLHDWQQTNPPFGGVAMGDFTHVFQSPGPIYEPGGSTHDWWRFGRFLHACGIGKTDIVQNCFGYHLTPAGSMFENGARAVGAKVLPAGTGQTALQVQAAKDIGTTAYAGTPDYLKVILEKADEMGVKLGLTKAAVSGGALFPQLRSYYADRGIDCLQCYATADLGHLAYETMPGEGMVVDEGVIIEIVTPGTGDPVAAGDVGEIVVTSLNPDYPLIRFATGDMSAVMEGSSPCGRTNMRIKGWMGRADQTTKIKGMFVRPEQVATLVTQTGADRARVIADRDGDADKMIVQLEGADLDQNAAASAVQSVLKLKGEVTCHAPGTLPRDGLVIEDRRTYET
;
A
#
# COMPACT_ATOMS: atom_id res chain seq x y z
N MET A 1 27.74 -4.51 8.58
CA MET A 1 27.01 -4.97 7.38
C MET A 1 27.50 -4.15 6.21
N THR A 2 27.31 -4.62 4.98
CA THR A 2 27.43 -3.75 3.81
C THR A 2 26.40 -2.61 3.91
N ALA A 3 26.58 -1.52 3.18
CA ALA A 3 25.61 -0.41 3.20
C ALA A 3 24.27 -0.80 2.53
N TYR A 4 24.33 -1.74 1.60
CA TYR A 4 23.21 -2.24 0.80
C TYR A 4 23.15 -3.77 0.91
N TYR A 5 21.94 -4.31 0.84
CA TYR A 5 21.61 -5.72 0.83
C TYR A 5 22.02 -6.38 -0.49
N ASP A 6 21.80 -5.69 -1.63
CA ASP A 6 22.22 -6.13 -2.95
C ASP A 6 22.50 -4.97 -3.91
N ASP A 7 23.04 -5.30 -5.09
CA ASP A 7 23.45 -4.33 -6.11
C ASP A 7 22.26 -3.63 -6.78
N LEU A 8 21.02 -4.10 -6.59
CA LEU A 8 19.84 -3.48 -7.18
C LEU A 8 19.49 -2.16 -6.48
N GLU A 9 19.86 -1.99 -5.21
CA GLU A 9 19.52 -0.78 -4.43
C GLU A 9 20.20 0.50 -4.95
N THR A 10 21.29 0.36 -5.72
CA THR A 10 22.09 1.49 -6.25
C THR A 10 22.14 1.55 -7.78
N ARG A 11 21.36 0.72 -8.48
CA ARG A 11 21.32 0.70 -9.95
C ARG A 11 20.71 1.97 -10.55
N SER A 12 21.12 2.33 -11.76
CA SER A 12 20.56 3.50 -12.45
C SER A 12 19.06 3.35 -12.73
N ALA A 13 18.37 4.48 -12.90
CA ALA A 13 16.96 4.49 -13.29
C ALA A 13 16.73 3.73 -14.61
N ASP A 14 17.61 3.90 -15.60
CA ASP A 14 17.51 3.22 -16.90
C ASP A 14 17.66 1.69 -16.76
N ALA A 15 18.61 1.23 -15.94
CA ALA A 15 18.81 -0.20 -15.70
C ALA A 15 17.58 -0.82 -15.00
N ARG A 16 16.97 -0.08 -14.05
CA ARG A 16 15.74 -0.49 -13.37
C ARG A 16 14.56 -0.54 -14.33
N ALA A 17 14.36 0.50 -15.13
CA ALA A 17 13.26 0.55 -16.09
C ALA A 17 13.35 -0.56 -17.15
N ALA A 18 14.56 -0.83 -17.65
CA ALA A 18 14.80 -1.92 -18.61
C ALA A 18 14.51 -3.31 -18.00
N ASP A 19 14.98 -3.57 -16.78
CA ASP A 19 14.69 -4.83 -16.06
C ASP A 19 13.20 -4.98 -15.74
N HIS A 20 12.55 -3.93 -15.23
CA HIS A 20 11.12 -3.92 -14.95
C HIS A 20 10.30 -4.20 -16.21
N LEU A 21 10.63 -3.55 -17.34
CA LEU A 21 9.94 -3.77 -18.61
C LEU A 21 10.13 -5.21 -19.13
N ALA A 22 11.36 -5.75 -19.03
CA ALA A 22 11.64 -7.12 -19.44
C ALA A 22 10.83 -8.12 -18.62
N ARG A 23 10.81 -7.96 -17.29
CA ARG A 23 10.04 -8.83 -16.38
C ARG A 23 8.53 -8.68 -16.58
N LEU A 24 8.05 -7.46 -16.81
CA LEU A 24 6.64 -7.20 -17.07
C LEU A 24 6.15 -7.88 -18.36
N LYS A 25 6.96 -7.83 -19.44
CA LYS A 25 6.64 -8.53 -20.70
C LYS A 25 6.48 -10.04 -20.50
N VAL A 26 7.40 -10.65 -19.74
CA VAL A 26 7.32 -12.07 -19.40
C VAL A 26 6.07 -12.37 -18.56
N LEU A 27 5.78 -11.53 -17.57
CA LEU A 27 4.62 -11.68 -16.71
C LEU A 27 3.30 -11.62 -17.50
N ILE A 28 3.17 -10.65 -18.41
CA ILE A 28 1.97 -10.47 -19.24
C ILE A 28 1.78 -11.64 -20.19
N ALA A 29 2.84 -12.10 -20.85
CA ALA A 29 2.78 -13.29 -21.71
C ALA A 29 2.34 -14.53 -20.91
N MET A 30 2.95 -14.76 -19.75
CA MET A 30 2.59 -15.88 -18.86
C MET A 30 1.12 -15.83 -18.42
N VAL A 31 0.62 -14.66 -18.03
CA VAL A 31 -0.78 -14.46 -17.62
C VAL A 31 -1.73 -14.69 -18.80
N GLN A 32 -1.37 -14.29 -20.02
CA GLN A 32 -2.22 -14.45 -21.20
C GLN A 32 -2.24 -15.86 -21.77
N ASP A 33 -1.10 -16.55 -21.72
CA ASP A 33 -0.98 -17.94 -22.16
C ASP A 33 -1.63 -18.92 -21.18
N HIS A 34 -1.98 -18.46 -19.96
CA HIS A 34 -2.67 -19.27 -18.98
C HIS A 34 -4.09 -19.64 -19.43
N VAL A 35 -4.36 -20.93 -19.52
CA VAL A 35 -5.69 -21.45 -19.87
C VAL A 35 -6.69 -21.03 -18.80
N GLY A 36 -7.70 -20.25 -19.20
CA GLY A 36 -8.71 -19.73 -18.27
C GLY A 36 -8.29 -18.47 -17.53
N SER A 37 -7.28 -17.74 -18.03
CA SER A 37 -6.85 -16.46 -17.48
C SER A 37 -8.02 -15.50 -17.24
N CYS A 38 -8.06 -14.93 -16.04
CA CYS A 38 -9.04 -13.92 -15.64
C CYS A 38 -8.63 -12.49 -16.05
N PHE A 39 -7.38 -12.30 -16.48
CA PHE A 39 -6.89 -10.99 -16.86
C PHE A 39 -7.27 -10.62 -18.29
N PRO A 40 -7.59 -9.33 -18.55
CA PRO A 40 -7.76 -8.84 -19.91
C PRO A 40 -6.49 -8.99 -20.74
N ALA A 41 -6.66 -9.29 -22.03
CA ALA A 41 -5.56 -9.27 -23.00
C ALA A 41 -5.05 -7.84 -23.21
N GLY A 42 -3.75 -7.71 -23.50
CA GLY A 42 -3.07 -6.44 -23.74
C GLY A 42 -1.60 -6.65 -24.10
N ASP A 43 -0.90 -5.62 -24.55
CA ASP A 43 0.54 -5.70 -24.81
C ASP A 43 1.24 -4.49 -24.18
N VAL A 44 2.52 -4.67 -23.86
CA VAL A 44 3.36 -3.60 -23.32
C VAL A 44 4.64 -3.47 -24.13
N THR A 45 4.86 -2.28 -24.63
CA THR A 45 6.10 -1.88 -25.29
C THR A 45 6.96 -1.01 -24.38
N ASP A 46 6.32 -0.27 -23.47
CA ASP A 46 6.89 0.62 -22.46
C ASP A 46 6.18 0.46 -21.10
N LEU A 47 6.80 0.88 -20.00
CA LEU A 47 6.17 0.82 -18.67
C LEU A 47 4.90 1.69 -18.58
N SER A 48 4.83 2.79 -19.33
CA SER A 48 3.64 3.65 -19.39
C SER A 48 2.42 2.96 -20.01
N ASP A 49 2.61 1.85 -20.74
CA ASP A 49 1.51 1.05 -21.29
C ASP A 49 0.68 0.35 -20.21
N LEU A 50 1.18 0.24 -18.97
CA LEU A 50 0.38 -0.22 -17.83
C LEU A 50 -0.93 0.56 -17.72
N ALA A 51 -0.93 1.88 -17.99
CA ALA A 51 -2.13 2.71 -17.92
C ALA A 51 -3.31 2.20 -18.80
N LYS A 52 -3.02 1.39 -19.82
CA LYS A 52 -4.03 0.77 -20.71
C LYS A 52 -4.74 -0.44 -20.08
N PHE A 53 -4.13 -1.08 -19.08
CA PHE A 53 -4.74 -2.18 -18.34
C PHE A 53 -5.71 -1.63 -17.30
N PRO A 54 -6.88 -2.27 -17.09
CA PRO A 54 -7.79 -1.85 -16.04
C PRO A 54 -7.17 -2.10 -14.67
N VAL A 55 -7.52 -1.24 -13.72
CA VAL A 55 -7.13 -1.43 -12.32
C VAL A 55 -7.84 -2.65 -11.74
N LEU A 56 -7.06 -3.59 -11.21
CA LEU A 56 -7.56 -4.76 -10.50
C LEU A 56 -7.94 -4.35 -9.06
N ARG A 57 -9.24 -4.40 -8.77
CA ARG A 57 -9.78 -4.09 -7.43
C ARG A 57 -9.87 -5.35 -6.59
N LYS A 58 -9.77 -5.21 -5.25
CA LYS A 58 -9.96 -6.31 -4.29
C LYS A 58 -11.30 -7.03 -4.46
N SER A 59 -12.37 -6.28 -4.73
CA SER A 59 -13.69 -6.87 -5.01
C SER A 59 -13.67 -7.76 -6.25
N THR A 60 -13.00 -7.33 -7.31
CA THR A 60 -12.87 -8.12 -8.54
C THR A 60 -12.10 -9.42 -8.28
N LEU A 61 -11.01 -9.37 -7.51
CA LEU A 61 -10.27 -10.57 -7.12
C LEU A 61 -11.15 -11.53 -6.29
N HIS A 62 -11.91 -11.02 -5.33
CA HIS A 62 -12.87 -11.82 -4.58
C HIS A 62 -13.91 -12.49 -5.50
N ASP A 63 -14.52 -11.74 -6.43
CA ASP A 63 -15.55 -12.25 -7.34
C ASP A 63 -14.99 -13.33 -8.27
N TRP A 64 -13.76 -13.16 -8.75
CA TRP A 64 -13.04 -14.18 -9.49
C TRP A 64 -12.89 -15.46 -8.67
N GLN A 65 -12.42 -15.36 -7.42
CA GLN A 65 -12.23 -16.53 -6.54
C GLN A 65 -13.53 -17.24 -6.17
N GLN A 66 -14.64 -16.51 -6.02
CA GLN A 66 -15.97 -17.11 -5.84
C GLN A 66 -16.43 -17.87 -7.08
N THR A 67 -16.17 -17.32 -8.26
CA THR A 67 -16.58 -17.92 -9.53
C THR A 67 -15.71 -19.13 -9.91
N ASN A 68 -14.41 -19.06 -9.65
CA ASN A 68 -13.44 -20.09 -9.98
C ASN A 68 -12.43 -20.34 -8.84
N PRO A 69 -12.81 -21.09 -7.79
CA PRO A 69 -11.93 -21.35 -6.66
C PRO A 69 -10.67 -22.17 -7.05
N PRO A 70 -9.54 -22.02 -6.32
CA PRO A 70 -9.36 -21.14 -5.17
C PRO A 70 -8.84 -19.74 -5.52
N PHE A 71 -8.22 -19.54 -6.68
CA PHE A 71 -7.50 -18.29 -7.03
C PHE A 71 -8.12 -17.50 -8.19
N GLY A 72 -9.31 -17.88 -8.66
CA GLY A 72 -10.07 -17.05 -9.59
C GLY A 72 -9.57 -17.01 -11.03
N GLY A 73 -8.75 -17.98 -11.45
CA GLY A 73 -8.14 -17.98 -12.79
C GLY A 73 -6.87 -17.12 -12.89
N VAL A 74 -6.32 -16.66 -11.77
CA VAL A 74 -4.97 -16.09 -11.70
C VAL A 74 -3.96 -17.19 -12.00
N ALA A 75 -3.00 -16.92 -12.89
CA ALA A 75 -1.93 -17.85 -13.22
C ALA A 75 -1.03 -18.08 -12.00
N MET A 76 -1.00 -19.30 -11.49
CA MET A 76 -0.23 -19.65 -10.29
C MET A 76 1.08 -20.35 -10.65
N GLY A 77 2.18 -19.92 -10.04
CA GLY A 77 3.45 -20.66 -10.03
C GLY A 77 3.65 -21.45 -8.75
N ASP A 78 4.87 -21.49 -8.24
CA ASP A 78 5.22 -22.28 -7.07
C ASP A 78 4.84 -21.56 -5.77
N PHE A 79 3.99 -22.20 -4.95
CA PHE A 79 3.64 -21.71 -3.62
C PHE A 79 3.57 -22.85 -2.61
N THR A 80 3.65 -22.49 -1.33
CA THR A 80 3.68 -23.44 -0.20
C THR A 80 2.56 -23.25 0.80
N HIS A 81 1.92 -22.07 0.78
CA HIS A 81 0.85 -21.71 1.70
C HIS A 81 -0.32 -21.13 0.91
N VAL A 82 -1.51 -21.29 1.46
CA VAL A 82 -2.71 -20.53 1.08
C VAL A 82 -3.17 -19.79 2.31
N PHE A 83 -3.16 -18.47 2.23
CA PHE A 83 -3.62 -17.57 3.27
C PHE A 83 -5.06 -17.12 2.98
N GLN A 84 -5.70 -16.52 3.99
CA GLN A 84 -7.02 -15.92 3.88
C GLN A 84 -7.01 -14.57 4.59
N SER A 85 -7.19 -13.51 3.81
CA SER A 85 -7.44 -12.16 4.31
C SER A 85 -8.94 -11.89 4.54
N PRO A 86 -9.29 -10.90 5.38
CA PRO A 86 -10.67 -10.47 5.56
C PRO A 86 -11.36 -10.12 4.24
N GLY A 87 -12.65 -10.45 4.12
CA GLY A 87 -13.39 -10.30 2.86
C GLY A 87 -13.30 -11.55 1.98
N PRO A 88 -13.32 -12.73 2.61
CA PRO A 88 -12.46 -13.90 2.33
C PRO A 88 -11.76 -13.90 0.96
N ILE A 89 -10.59 -13.27 0.89
CA ILE A 89 -9.67 -13.35 -0.28
C ILE A 89 -8.58 -14.36 0.08
N TYR A 90 -8.29 -15.30 -0.82
CA TYR A 90 -7.23 -16.28 -0.67
C TYR A 90 -5.99 -15.88 -1.45
N GLU A 91 -4.83 -15.89 -0.80
CA GLU A 91 -3.55 -15.52 -1.42
C GLU A 91 -2.50 -16.63 -1.26
N PRO A 92 -1.70 -16.94 -2.28
CA PRO A 92 -0.60 -17.88 -2.15
C PRO A 92 0.55 -17.28 -1.33
N GLY A 93 1.37 -18.14 -0.74
CA GLY A 93 2.65 -17.76 -0.17
C GLY A 93 3.78 -18.72 -0.48
N GLY A 94 4.89 -18.19 -0.98
CA GLY A 94 6.12 -18.94 -1.19
C GLY A 94 6.99 -19.04 0.06
N SER A 95 7.96 -19.97 0.02
CA SER A 95 8.97 -20.16 1.07
C SER A 95 10.40 -20.12 0.54
N THR A 96 10.58 -19.87 -0.77
CA THR A 96 11.89 -19.63 -1.37
C THR A 96 12.53 -18.38 -0.78
N HIS A 97 13.86 -18.26 -0.98
CA HIS A 97 14.65 -17.18 -0.40
C HIS A 97 14.07 -15.81 -0.77
N ASP A 98 13.64 -15.06 0.25
CA ASP A 98 13.10 -13.70 0.12
C ASP A 98 11.90 -13.54 -0.84
N TRP A 99 11.04 -14.56 -0.95
CA TRP A 99 9.84 -14.55 -1.81
C TRP A 99 8.93 -13.34 -1.58
N TRP A 100 8.79 -12.92 -0.31
CA TRP A 100 7.97 -11.76 0.08
C TRP A 100 8.69 -10.41 -0.04
N ARG A 101 9.99 -10.42 -0.39
CA ARG A 101 10.86 -9.26 -0.65
C ARG A 101 11.09 -8.36 0.56
N PHE A 102 11.21 -8.96 1.75
CA PHE A 102 11.44 -8.25 3.01
C PHE A 102 12.94 -8.09 3.33
N GLY A 103 13.84 -8.79 2.65
CA GLY A 103 15.28 -8.81 2.94
C GLY A 103 15.91 -7.40 2.95
N ARG A 104 15.63 -6.58 1.93
CA ARG A 104 16.12 -5.19 1.85
C ARG A 104 15.66 -4.33 3.02
N PHE A 105 14.39 -4.45 3.39
CA PHE A 105 13.83 -3.69 4.51
C PHE A 105 14.49 -4.09 5.84
N LEU A 106 14.56 -5.39 6.14
CA LEU A 106 15.18 -5.84 7.38
C LEU A 106 16.68 -5.51 7.43
N HIS A 107 17.38 -5.58 6.30
CA HIS A 107 18.75 -5.12 6.19
C HIS A 107 18.86 -3.60 6.45
N ALA A 108 17.93 -2.79 5.94
CA ALA A 108 17.87 -1.35 6.21
C ALA A 108 17.59 -1.03 7.69
N CYS A 109 16.85 -1.89 8.40
CA CYS A 109 16.72 -1.85 9.87
C CYS A 109 18.01 -2.27 10.61
N GLY A 110 19.06 -2.67 9.90
CA GLY A 110 20.29 -3.21 10.47
C GLY A 110 20.13 -4.60 11.07
N ILE A 111 19.08 -5.35 10.71
CA ILE A 111 18.85 -6.73 11.16
C ILE A 111 19.65 -7.69 10.28
N GLY A 112 20.34 -8.65 10.89
CA GLY A 112 21.06 -9.67 10.15
C GLY A 112 21.45 -10.89 10.98
N LYS A 113 22.50 -11.59 10.55
CA LYS A 113 22.92 -12.90 11.09
C LYS A 113 23.12 -13.00 12.61
N THR A 114 23.39 -11.89 13.29
CA THR A 114 23.62 -11.84 14.74
C THR A 114 22.33 -11.63 15.53
N ASP A 115 21.24 -11.28 14.86
CA ASP A 115 19.99 -10.93 15.49
C ASP A 115 19.07 -12.13 15.71
N ILE A 116 18.28 -12.05 16.77
CA ILE A 116 17.11 -12.90 17.01
C ILE A 116 15.89 -11.97 17.01
N VAL A 117 15.06 -12.11 15.98
CA VAL A 117 13.86 -11.31 15.75
C VAL A 117 12.70 -11.92 16.51
N GLN A 118 12.13 -11.18 17.46
CA GLN A 118 10.84 -11.48 18.04
C GLN A 118 9.74 -11.04 17.06
N ASN A 119 9.18 -12.01 16.32
CA ASN A 119 8.14 -11.73 15.34
C ASN A 119 6.76 -11.87 16.00
N CYS A 120 6.13 -10.73 16.25
CA CYS A 120 4.85 -10.58 16.91
C CYS A 120 3.66 -10.42 15.93
N PHE A 121 3.86 -10.69 14.64
CA PHE A 121 2.72 -10.87 13.72
C PHE A 121 2.08 -12.25 13.89
N GLY A 122 0.79 -12.38 13.53
CA GLY A 122 0.08 -13.65 13.56
C GLY A 122 0.61 -14.64 12.51
N TYR A 123 0.72 -15.92 12.91
CA TYR A 123 1.11 -17.06 12.06
C TYR A 123 -0.11 -17.96 11.71
N HIS A 124 -1.27 -17.34 11.58
CA HIS A 124 -2.54 -18.02 11.33
C HIS A 124 -2.97 -17.81 9.86
N LEU A 125 -4.26 -17.54 9.64
CA LEU A 125 -4.84 -17.29 8.32
C LEU A 125 -4.18 -16.15 7.52
N THR A 126 -3.61 -15.11 8.15
CA THR A 126 -3.03 -13.98 7.42
C THR A 126 -1.51 -14.14 7.27
N PRO A 127 -0.90 -13.65 6.17
CA PRO A 127 0.48 -13.98 5.83
C PRO A 127 1.55 -13.23 6.62
N ALA A 128 1.20 -12.23 7.44
CA ALA A 128 2.16 -11.28 8.01
C ALA A 128 3.29 -11.95 8.83
N GLY A 129 2.97 -12.96 9.64
CA GLY A 129 3.99 -13.74 10.37
C GLY A 129 4.99 -14.40 9.42
N SER A 130 4.48 -15.14 8.43
CA SER A 130 5.27 -15.83 7.39
C SER A 130 6.08 -14.87 6.52
N MET A 131 5.54 -13.69 6.19
CA MET A 131 6.22 -12.66 5.40
C MET A 131 7.48 -12.16 6.11
N PHE A 132 7.33 -11.75 7.38
CA PHE A 132 8.46 -11.26 8.17
C PHE A 132 9.46 -12.37 8.52
N GLU A 133 8.99 -13.60 8.75
CA GLU A 133 9.90 -14.75 8.95
C GLU A 133 10.73 -15.01 7.69
N ASN A 134 10.11 -15.02 6.50
CA ASN A 134 10.80 -15.21 5.23
C ASN A 134 11.88 -14.14 5.01
N GLY A 135 11.57 -12.87 5.27
CA GLY A 135 12.55 -11.79 5.23
C GLY A 135 13.67 -11.94 6.26
N ALA A 136 13.34 -12.29 7.51
CA ALA A 136 14.32 -12.43 8.58
C ALA A 136 15.34 -13.53 8.26
N ARG A 137 14.86 -14.65 7.71
CA ARG A 137 15.70 -15.73 7.19
C ARG A 137 16.55 -15.27 6.02
N ALA A 138 16.03 -14.41 5.15
CA ALA A 138 16.78 -13.89 4.01
C ALA A 138 18.01 -13.05 4.42
N VAL A 139 17.92 -12.29 5.51
CA VAL A 139 19.07 -11.57 6.11
C VAL A 139 19.91 -12.43 7.08
N GLY A 140 19.58 -13.72 7.21
CA GLY A 140 20.25 -14.70 8.08
C GLY A 140 19.93 -14.57 9.57
N ALA A 141 18.95 -13.74 9.96
CA ALA A 141 18.52 -13.62 11.34
C ALA A 141 17.76 -14.88 11.80
N LYS A 142 17.76 -15.11 13.11
CA LYS A 142 16.93 -16.14 13.72
C LYS A 142 15.58 -15.54 14.09
N VAL A 143 14.55 -16.37 14.18
CA VAL A 143 13.19 -15.92 14.46
C VAL A 143 12.66 -16.62 15.71
N LEU A 144 12.17 -15.83 16.65
CA LEU A 144 11.22 -16.28 17.66
C LEU A 144 9.81 -16.00 17.11
N PRO A 145 9.06 -17.02 16.68
CA PRO A 145 7.71 -16.85 16.12
C PRO A 145 6.70 -16.62 17.25
N ALA A 146 6.75 -15.43 17.84
CA ALA A 146 6.12 -15.13 19.11
C ALA A 146 4.60 -14.91 19.00
N GLY A 147 4.11 -14.52 17.82
CA GLY A 147 2.70 -14.24 17.60
C GLY A 147 2.18 -13.04 18.39
N THR A 148 0.87 -12.93 18.50
CA THR A 148 0.19 -11.81 19.17
C THR A 148 -0.25 -12.15 20.59
N GLY A 149 -0.38 -11.14 21.46
CA GLY A 149 -1.02 -11.27 22.77
C GLY A 149 -0.14 -11.91 23.84
N GLN A 150 -0.73 -12.13 25.03
CA GLN A 150 -0.05 -12.63 26.24
C GLN A 150 1.22 -11.83 26.57
N THR A 151 1.11 -10.51 26.71
CA THR A 151 2.28 -9.60 26.81
C THR A 151 3.30 -9.98 27.90
N ALA A 152 2.86 -10.49 29.05
CA ALA A 152 3.80 -10.97 30.08
C ALA A 152 4.64 -12.17 29.60
N LEU A 153 4.05 -13.08 28.82
CA LEU A 153 4.76 -14.18 28.17
C LEU A 153 5.73 -13.66 27.10
N GLN A 154 5.33 -12.63 26.34
CA GLN A 154 6.20 -11.98 25.35
C GLN A 154 7.46 -11.41 26.01
N VAL A 155 7.32 -10.71 27.15
CA VAL A 155 8.45 -10.16 27.91
C VAL A 155 9.37 -11.28 28.42
N GLN A 156 8.78 -12.33 28.99
CA GLN A 156 9.54 -13.48 29.49
C GLN A 156 10.33 -14.16 28.37
N ALA A 157 9.67 -14.45 27.25
CA ALA A 157 10.31 -15.09 26.09
C ALA A 157 11.41 -14.21 25.50
N ALA A 158 11.16 -12.90 25.34
CA ALA A 158 12.15 -11.95 24.85
C ALA A 158 13.43 -11.93 25.69
N LYS A 159 13.26 -11.94 27.02
CA LYS A 159 14.36 -11.99 27.99
C LYS A 159 15.12 -13.32 27.92
N ASP A 160 14.43 -14.45 27.98
CA ASP A 160 15.05 -15.77 28.09
C ASP A 160 15.76 -16.19 26.80
N ILE A 161 15.16 -15.85 25.66
CA ILE A 161 15.75 -16.09 24.34
C ILE A 161 16.85 -15.07 24.02
N GLY A 162 16.82 -13.89 24.63
CA GLY A 162 17.77 -12.82 24.35
C GLY A 162 17.51 -12.16 23.00
N THR A 163 16.26 -11.84 22.69
CA THR A 163 15.87 -11.20 21.42
C THR A 163 16.51 -9.81 21.28
N THR A 164 17.02 -9.50 20.09
CA THR A 164 17.72 -8.24 19.79
C THR A 164 16.94 -7.30 18.88
N ALA A 165 15.94 -7.83 18.18
CA ALA A 165 15.12 -7.10 17.23
C ALA A 165 13.64 -7.48 17.36
N TYR A 166 12.77 -6.52 17.06
CA TYR A 166 11.32 -6.69 17.03
C TYR A 166 10.79 -6.66 15.59
N ALA A 167 9.78 -7.48 15.30
CA ALA A 167 8.91 -7.34 14.13
C ALA A 167 7.44 -7.40 14.54
N GLY A 168 6.61 -6.45 14.11
CA GLY A 168 5.20 -6.39 14.51
C GLY A 168 4.56 -5.02 14.25
N THR A 169 3.40 -4.76 14.86
CA THR A 169 2.75 -3.45 14.75
C THR A 169 3.46 -2.40 15.61
N PRO A 170 3.50 -1.12 15.18
CA PRO A 170 4.20 -0.08 15.91
C PRO A 170 3.73 0.07 17.35
N ASP A 171 2.44 0.01 17.63
CA ASP A 171 1.85 0.20 18.96
C ASP A 171 2.10 -0.97 19.90
N TYR A 172 2.15 -2.21 19.38
CA TYR A 172 2.30 -3.39 20.22
C TYR A 172 3.71 -3.51 20.82
N LEU A 173 4.75 -3.01 20.14
CA LEU A 173 6.09 -2.90 20.72
C LEU A 173 6.08 -2.06 22.00
N LYS A 174 5.40 -0.90 22.00
CA LYS A 174 5.26 -0.07 23.20
C LYS A 174 4.59 -0.82 24.34
N VAL A 175 3.51 -1.57 24.06
CA VAL A 175 2.82 -2.39 25.06
C VAL A 175 3.76 -3.44 25.67
N ILE A 176 4.62 -4.08 24.88
CA ILE A 176 5.63 -5.03 25.38
C ILE A 176 6.67 -4.33 26.26
N LEU A 177 7.16 -3.16 25.85
CA LEU A 177 8.17 -2.41 26.60
C LEU A 177 7.64 -1.88 27.93
N GLU A 178 6.42 -1.32 27.96
CA GLU A 178 5.77 -0.88 29.20
C GLU A 178 5.52 -2.07 30.14
N LYS A 179 5.13 -3.22 29.59
CA LYS A 179 4.99 -4.44 30.38
C LYS A 179 6.31 -4.93 30.95
N ALA A 180 7.40 -4.78 30.20
CA ALA A 180 8.73 -5.12 30.68
C ALA A 180 9.14 -4.22 31.86
N ASP A 181 8.84 -2.93 31.78
CA ASP A 181 9.08 -1.98 32.88
C ASP A 181 8.27 -2.36 34.13
N GLU A 182 6.97 -2.66 33.98
CA GLU A 182 6.10 -3.13 35.08
C GLU A 182 6.65 -4.39 35.75
N MET A 183 7.25 -5.29 34.96
CA MET A 183 7.84 -6.54 35.44
C MET A 183 9.27 -6.38 35.97
N GLY A 184 9.86 -5.19 35.88
CA GLY A 184 11.26 -4.95 36.24
C GLY A 184 12.25 -5.71 35.35
N VAL A 185 11.89 -5.98 34.09
CA VAL A 185 12.70 -6.71 33.11
C VAL A 185 13.25 -5.74 32.07
N LYS A 186 14.57 -5.73 31.89
CA LYS A 186 15.21 -5.02 30.77
C LYS A 186 15.32 -5.94 29.56
N LEU A 187 14.73 -5.52 28.43
CA LEU A 187 14.83 -6.21 27.15
C LEU A 187 16.09 -5.78 26.37
N GLY A 188 16.62 -6.69 25.54
CA GLY A 188 17.81 -6.47 24.70
C GLY A 188 17.51 -5.90 23.31
N LEU A 189 16.29 -5.40 23.08
CA LEU A 189 15.84 -4.89 21.79
C LEU A 189 16.57 -3.57 21.47
N THR A 190 17.15 -3.51 20.27
CA THR A 190 17.83 -2.30 19.74
C THR A 190 17.32 -1.90 18.36
N LYS A 191 16.52 -2.76 17.72
CA LYS A 191 16.01 -2.57 16.36
C LYS A 191 14.55 -2.99 16.30
N ALA A 192 13.74 -2.29 15.51
CA ALA A 192 12.36 -2.63 15.26
C ALA A 192 12.00 -2.44 13.78
N ALA A 193 11.42 -3.48 13.20
CA ALA A 193 10.86 -3.49 11.85
C ALA A 193 9.34 -3.55 11.94
N VAL A 194 8.64 -2.45 11.64
CA VAL A 194 7.21 -2.34 11.90
C VAL A 194 6.36 -2.20 10.65
N SER A 195 5.13 -2.71 10.70
CA SER A 195 4.13 -2.61 9.63
C SER A 195 2.71 -2.83 10.19
N GLY A 196 1.67 -2.73 9.36
CA GLY A 196 0.28 -3.00 9.75
C GLY A 196 -0.38 -1.92 10.62
N GLY A 197 0.30 -0.80 10.86
CA GLY A 197 -0.21 0.38 11.57
C GLY A 197 0.70 1.59 11.34
N ALA A 198 0.22 2.80 11.63
CA ALA A 198 1.00 4.02 11.43
C ALA A 198 2.07 4.21 12.53
N LEU A 199 3.31 4.48 12.15
CA LEU A 199 4.39 4.84 13.08
C LEU A 199 4.43 6.37 13.26
N PHE A 200 3.60 6.88 14.16
CA PHE A 200 3.50 8.31 14.46
C PHE A 200 4.78 8.90 15.08
N PRO A 201 5.05 10.21 14.92
CA PRO A 201 6.24 10.86 15.47
C PRO A 201 6.45 10.62 16.96
N GLN A 202 5.39 10.59 17.77
CA GLN A 202 5.50 10.35 19.21
C GLN A 202 6.00 8.93 19.53
N LEU A 203 5.56 7.92 18.77
CA LEU A 203 6.04 6.55 18.92
C LEU A 203 7.51 6.43 18.48
N ARG A 204 7.90 7.14 17.41
CA ARG A 204 9.31 7.19 16.97
C ARG A 204 10.22 7.74 18.05
N SER A 205 9.85 8.88 18.64
CA SER A 205 10.61 9.48 19.75
C SER A 205 10.69 8.53 20.94
N TYR A 206 9.57 7.90 21.31
CA TYR A 206 9.53 6.92 22.40
C TYR A 206 10.52 5.75 22.20
N TYR A 207 10.66 5.24 20.97
CA TYR A 207 11.63 4.18 20.66
C TYR A 207 13.07 4.68 20.64
N ALA A 208 13.31 5.85 20.04
CA ALA A 208 14.62 6.47 20.01
C ALA A 208 15.16 6.75 21.43
N ASP A 209 14.32 7.25 22.34
CA ASP A 209 14.65 7.51 23.74
C ASP A 209 15.05 6.23 24.50
N ARG A 210 14.62 5.06 24.01
CA ARG A 210 15.00 3.73 24.52
C ARG A 210 16.19 3.11 23.79
N GLY A 211 16.77 3.82 22.81
CA GLY A 211 17.86 3.30 21.99
C GLY A 211 17.42 2.22 20.99
N ILE A 212 16.18 2.29 20.53
CA ILE A 212 15.61 1.36 19.53
C ILE A 212 15.45 2.10 18.20
N ASP A 213 16.23 1.69 17.21
CA ASP A 213 16.06 2.14 15.83
C ASP A 213 14.82 1.49 15.23
N CYS A 214 13.79 2.28 14.97
CA CYS A 214 12.49 1.80 14.49
C CYS A 214 12.19 2.33 13.10
N LEU A 215 12.11 1.43 12.11
CA LEU A 215 11.77 1.75 10.72
C LEU A 215 10.48 1.04 10.31
N GLN A 216 9.69 1.72 9.50
CA GLN A 216 8.43 1.21 8.97
C GLN A 216 8.55 0.73 7.52
N CYS A 217 7.81 -0.32 7.15
CA CYS A 217 7.52 -0.64 5.77
C CYS A 217 6.02 -0.53 5.43
N TYR A 218 5.73 -0.43 4.14
CA TYR A 218 4.41 -0.59 3.55
C TYR A 218 4.32 -1.94 2.85
N ALA A 219 3.30 -2.71 3.17
CA ALA A 219 3.08 -4.06 2.67
C ALA A 219 1.59 -4.40 2.72
N THR A 220 1.15 -5.32 1.86
CA THR A 220 -0.20 -5.90 1.90
C THR A 220 -0.11 -7.42 1.88
N ALA A 221 -1.16 -8.10 2.34
CA ALA A 221 -1.23 -9.56 2.29
C ALA A 221 -1.14 -10.09 0.85
N ASP A 222 -1.79 -9.39 -0.09
CA ASP A 222 -1.84 -9.76 -1.50
C ASP A 222 -0.50 -9.61 -2.22
N LEU A 223 0.21 -8.51 -1.95
CA LEU A 223 1.38 -8.13 -2.74
C LEU A 223 2.71 -8.40 -2.05
N GLY A 224 2.72 -8.62 -0.73
CA GLY A 224 3.95 -8.68 0.04
C GLY A 224 4.51 -7.29 0.36
N HIS A 225 5.84 -7.19 0.41
CA HIS A 225 6.54 -5.93 0.63
C HIS A 225 6.49 -5.00 -0.58
N LEU A 226 6.26 -3.70 -0.34
CA LEU A 226 6.08 -2.67 -1.37
C LEU A 226 7.08 -1.52 -1.27
N ALA A 227 7.28 -0.98 -0.06
CA ALA A 227 8.20 0.14 0.17
C ALA A 227 8.65 0.19 1.62
N TYR A 228 9.79 0.82 1.91
CA TYR A 228 10.37 0.85 3.25
C TYR A 228 11.15 2.11 3.57
N GLU A 229 11.13 2.50 4.84
CA GLU A 229 11.96 3.58 5.37
C GLU A 229 13.43 3.15 5.46
N THR A 230 14.33 4.14 5.48
CA THR A 230 15.77 3.93 5.63
C THR A 230 16.35 4.97 6.58
N MET A 231 17.59 4.75 7.03
CA MET A 231 18.30 5.70 7.89
C MET A 231 19.71 6.01 7.32
N PRO A 232 20.07 7.29 7.09
CA PRO A 232 19.17 8.45 7.05
C PRO A 232 18.17 8.32 5.89
N GLY A 233 16.96 8.86 6.02
CA GLY A 233 15.93 8.71 4.98
C GLY A 233 14.73 9.62 5.18
N GLU A 234 14.05 9.91 4.07
CA GLU A 234 12.77 10.60 4.03
C GLU A 234 11.82 9.81 3.12
N GLY A 235 10.61 9.54 3.60
CA GLY A 235 9.66 8.67 2.90
C GLY A 235 10.10 7.21 2.86
N MET A 236 9.49 6.46 1.93
CA MET A 236 9.68 5.02 1.78
C MET A 236 10.23 4.71 0.39
N VAL A 237 11.40 4.06 0.32
CA VAL A 237 12.01 3.56 -0.91
C VAL A 237 11.20 2.37 -1.41
N VAL A 238 10.80 2.40 -2.68
CA VAL A 238 10.03 1.32 -3.32
C VAL A 238 10.92 0.09 -3.51
N ASP A 239 10.36 -1.11 -3.35
CA ASP A 239 11.08 -2.36 -3.59
C ASP A 239 11.33 -2.61 -5.08
N GLU A 240 12.41 -3.33 -5.40
CA GLU A 240 12.84 -3.59 -6.79
C GLU A 240 11.98 -4.65 -7.50
N GLY A 241 11.16 -5.42 -6.77
CA GLY A 241 10.28 -6.45 -7.31
C GLY A 241 8.85 -6.00 -7.60
N VAL A 242 8.56 -4.70 -7.51
CA VAL A 242 7.24 -4.14 -7.80
C VAL A 242 7.35 -2.89 -8.66
N ILE A 243 6.28 -2.61 -9.40
CA ILE A 243 6.07 -1.33 -10.08
C ILE A 243 4.91 -0.64 -9.36
N ILE A 244 5.14 0.58 -8.87
CA ILE A 244 4.12 1.39 -8.21
C ILE A 244 3.72 2.54 -9.13
N GLU A 245 2.41 2.69 -9.32
CA GLU A 245 1.77 3.84 -9.93
C GLU A 245 0.99 4.60 -8.85
N ILE A 246 1.02 5.94 -8.91
CA ILE A 246 0.10 6.78 -8.14
C ILE A 246 -0.97 7.27 -9.13
N VAL A 247 -2.23 6.92 -8.88
CA VAL A 247 -3.34 7.13 -9.84
C VAL A 247 -4.49 7.92 -9.23
N THR A 248 -5.32 8.52 -10.07
CA THR A 248 -6.55 9.17 -9.62
C THR A 248 -7.54 8.11 -9.12
N PRO A 249 -8.05 8.22 -7.87
CA PRO A 249 -9.04 7.28 -7.35
C PRO A 249 -10.28 7.17 -8.25
N GLY A 250 -10.70 5.95 -8.54
CA GLY A 250 -11.87 5.68 -9.38
C GLY A 250 -11.62 5.66 -10.89
N THR A 251 -10.54 6.27 -11.42
CA THR A 251 -10.20 6.18 -12.86
C THR A 251 -9.07 5.20 -13.14
N GLY A 252 -8.01 5.24 -12.33
CA GLY A 252 -6.77 4.50 -12.61
C GLY A 252 -5.77 5.25 -13.50
N ASP A 253 -6.03 6.52 -13.82
CA ASP A 253 -5.10 7.34 -14.60
C ASP A 253 -3.95 7.84 -13.73
N PRO A 254 -2.68 7.74 -14.16
CA PRO A 254 -1.54 8.27 -13.41
C PRO A 254 -1.67 9.76 -13.09
N VAL A 255 -1.33 10.16 -11.87
CA VAL A 255 -1.22 11.57 -11.48
C VAL A 255 0.18 12.10 -11.78
N ALA A 256 0.36 13.43 -11.75
CA ALA A 256 1.69 14.02 -11.89
C ALA A 256 2.56 13.71 -10.65
N ALA A 257 3.89 13.71 -10.82
CA ALA A 257 4.81 13.51 -9.70
C ALA A 257 4.55 14.54 -8.58
N GLY A 258 4.52 14.06 -7.34
CA GLY A 258 4.22 14.88 -6.16
C GLY A 258 2.74 14.99 -5.78
N ASP A 259 1.82 14.74 -6.72
CA ASP A 259 0.38 14.74 -6.46
C ASP A 259 -0.03 13.51 -5.64
N VAL A 260 -1.04 13.70 -4.79
CA VAL A 260 -1.58 12.61 -3.98
C VAL A 260 -2.61 11.82 -4.79
N GLY A 261 -2.45 10.50 -4.82
CA GLY A 261 -3.32 9.56 -5.53
C GLY A 261 -3.33 8.19 -4.87
N GLU A 262 -4.13 7.29 -5.41
CA GLU A 262 -4.21 5.90 -4.98
C GLU A 262 -2.98 5.11 -5.41
N ILE A 263 -2.47 4.25 -4.54
CA ILE A 263 -1.37 3.34 -4.85
C ILE A 263 -1.92 2.15 -5.63
N VAL A 264 -1.45 2.00 -6.87
CA VAL A 264 -1.69 0.84 -7.73
C VAL A 264 -0.36 0.12 -7.97
N VAL A 265 -0.36 -1.20 -7.82
CA VAL A 265 0.86 -2.00 -7.84
C VAL A 265 0.78 -3.11 -8.87
N THR A 266 1.85 -3.26 -9.65
CA THR A 266 2.11 -4.48 -10.41
C THR A 266 3.22 -5.27 -9.74
N SER A 267 2.90 -6.49 -9.26
CA SER A 267 3.86 -7.40 -8.65
C SER A 267 4.63 -8.16 -9.73
N LEU A 268 5.95 -8.04 -9.77
CA LEU A 268 6.81 -8.76 -10.71
C LEU A 268 7.19 -10.16 -10.20
N ASN A 269 6.24 -10.81 -9.51
CA ASN A 269 6.35 -12.17 -9.00
C ASN A 269 5.62 -13.14 -9.96
N PRO A 270 6.34 -14.05 -10.65
CA PRO A 270 5.69 -15.00 -11.56
C PRO A 270 4.81 -16.02 -10.84
N ASP A 271 5.00 -16.25 -9.53
CA ASP A 271 4.21 -17.23 -8.79
C ASP A 271 2.81 -16.73 -8.44
N TYR A 272 2.65 -15.40 -8.33
CA TYR A 272 1.38 -14.74 -8.05
C TYR A 272 1.33 -13.35 -8.72
N PRO A 273 1.05 -13.32 -10.04
CA PRO A 273 1.05 -12.11 -10.83
C PRO A 273 -0.22 -11.29 -10.56
N LEU A 274 -0.07 -10.18 -9.85
CA LEU A 274 -1.11 -9.16 -9.72
C LEU A 274 -0.71 -7.94 -10.54
N ILE A 275 -1.47 -7.66 -11.60
CA ILE A 275 -1.25 -6.53 -12.51
C ILE A 275 -2.21 -5.40 -12.13
N ARG A 276 -1.65 -4.21 -11.91
CA ARG A 276 -2.38 -2.99 -11.50
C ARG A 276 -3.38 -3.21 -10.36
N PHE A 277 -2.94 -3.91 -9.33
CA PHE A 277 -3.74 -4.13 -8.13
C PHE A 277 -3.82 -2.87 -7.27
N ALA A 278 -5.04 -2.40 -7.03
CA ALA A 278 -5.29 -1.27 -6.15
C ALA A 278 -5.20 -1.69 -4.68
N THR A 279 -4.36 -0.99 -3.93
CA THR A 279 -4.23 -1.26 -2.49
C THR A 279 -5.39 -0.65 -1.67
N GLY A 280 -6.03 0.38 -2.22
CA GLY A 280 -7.03 1.19 -1.52
C GLY A 280 -6.43 2.25 -0.59
N ASP A 281 -5.11 2.44 -0.62
CA ASP A 281 -4.40 3.47 0.16
C ASP A 281 -3.89 4.59 -0.75
N MET A 282 -3.73 5.78 -0.16
CA MET A 282 -3.24 6.98 -0.85
C MET A 282 -1.76 7.25 -0.54
N SER A 283 -1.03 7.77 -1.50
CA SER A 283 0.33 8.31 -1.31
C SER A 283 0.68 9.33 -2.41
N ALA A 284 1.92 9.79 -2.42
CA ALA A 284 2.50 10.60 -3.47
C ALA A 284 3.96 10.22 -3.69
N VAL A 285 4.42 10.35 -4.94
CA VAL A 285 5.85 10.23 -5.28
C VAL A 285 6.62 11.38 -4.64
N MET A 286 7.80 11.06 -4.08
CA MET A 286 8.75 12.06 -3.59
C MET A 286 9.81 12.35 -4.64
N GLU A 287 10.05 13.64 -4.87
CA GLU A 287 11.11 14.11 -5.75
C GLU A 287 12.49 14.01 -5.07
N GLY A 288 13.53 13.98 -5.91
CA GLY A 288 14.93 14.00 -5.46
C GLY A 288 15.46 12.64 -5.00
N SER A 289 16.78 12.56 -4.94
CA SER A 289 17.50 11.35 -4.55
C SER A 289 17.39 11.06 -3.06
N SER A 290 17.43 9.78 -2.69
CA SER A 290 17.43 9.39 -1.27
C SER A 290 18.76 9.76 -0.60
N PRO A 291 18.75 10.31 0.63
CA PRO A 291 19.99 10.60 1.36
C PRO A 291 20.77 9.34 1.78
N CYS A 292 20.16 8.15 1.76
CA CYS A 292 20.87 6.88 1.99
C CYS A 292 21.61 6.35 0.74
N GLY A 293 21.57 7.06 -0.38
CA GLY A 293 22.20 6.65 -1.64
C GLY A 293 21.44 5.59 -2.43
N ARG A 294 20.29 5.10 -1.92
CA ARG A 294 19.38 4.27 -2.71
C ARG A 294 18.77 5.08 -3.84
N THR A 295 18.64 4.44 -4.98
CA THR A 295 18.34 5.09 -6.27
C THR A 295 16.91 4.86 -6.75
N ASN A 296 16.15 3.98 -6.09
CA ASN A 296 14.76 3.74 -6.46
C ASN A 296 13.86 4.92 -6.07
N MET A 297 12.70 4.99 -6.71
CA MET A 297 11.62 5.92 -6.37
C MET A 297 11.28 5.85 -4.88
N ARG A 298 10.86 6.99 -4.33
CA ARG A 298 10.34 7.10 -2.97
C ARG A 298 8.88 7.54 -2.99
N ILE A 299 8.09 7.02 -2.07
CA ILE A 299 6.73 7.48 -1.79
C ILE A 299 6.67 8.11 -0.39
N LYS A 300 5.72 9.03 -0.15
CA LYS A 300 5.57 9.68 1.17
C LYS A 300 5.16 8.72 2.30
N GLY A 301 4.69 7.51 1.94
CA GLY A 301 4.07 6.56 2.87
C GLY A 301 2.55 6.68 2.84
N TRP A 302 1.86 6.15 3.84
CA TRP A 302 0.40 6.16 3.90
C TRP A 302 -0.16 7.57 4.14
N MET A 303 -1.04 8.03 3.26
CA MET A 303 -1.68 9.35 3.31
C MET A 303 -3.21 9.27 3.41
N GLY A 304 -3.75 8.16 3.89
CA GLY A 304 -5.19 7.93 3.98
C GLY A 304 -5.67 6.83 3.02
N ARG A 305 -6.98 6.75 2.86
CA ARG A 305 -7.65 5.71 2.09
C ARG A 305 -8.27 6.27 0.81
N ALA A 306 -8.28 5.46 -0.25
CA ALA A 306 -8.88 5.80 -1.53
C ALA A 306 -10.41 5.57 -1.54
N ASP A 307 -10.94 4.81 -0.57
CA ASP A 307 -12.37 4.53 -0.41
C ASP A 307 -13.15 5.74 0.13
N GLN A 308 -13.19 6.82 -0.65
CA GLN A 308 -13.82 8.10 -0.28
C GLN A 308 -15.35 8.07 -0.44
N THR A 309 -15.99 6.94 -0.11
CA THR A 309 -17.45 6.82 -0.24
C THR A 309 -18.16 7.59 0.87
N THR A 310 -19.09 8.46 0.49
CA THR A 310 -19.97 9.13 1.46
C THR A 310 -21.45 8.98 1.09
N LYS A 311 -22.33 9.15 2.06
CA LYS A 311 -23.78 9.14 1.89
C LYS A 311 -24.32 10.55 1.98
N ILE A 312 -24.92 11.05 0.91
CA ILE A 312 -25.51 12.40 0.82
C ILE A 312 -26.99 12.25 0.49
N LYS A 313 -27.89 12.84 1.30
CA LYS A 313 -29.35 12.78 1.10
C LYS A 313 -29.87 11.36 0.88
N GLY A 314 -29.32 10.39 1.62
CA GLY A 314 -29.73 8.99 1.53
C GLY A 314 -29.04 8.17 0.44
N MET A 315 -28.28 8.78 -0.48
CA MET A 315 -27.63 8.11 -1.61
C MET A 315 -26.12 8.00 -1.41
N PHE A 316 -25.53 6.87 -1.79
CA PHE A 316 -24.08 6.70 -1.80
C PHE A 316 -23.47 7.40 -3.02
N VAL A 317 -22.42 8.17 -2.78
CA VAL A 317 -21.54 8.75 -3.80
C VAL A 317 -20.19 8.07 -3.70
N ARG A 318 -19.69 7.54 -4.83
CA ARG A 318 -18.45 6.77 -4.93
C ARG A 318 -17.47 7.39 -5.93
N PRO A 319 -16.15 7.19 -5.76
CA PRO A 319 -15.14 7.72 -6.67
C PRO A 319 -15.40 7.43 -8.16
N GLU A 320 -15.91 6.25 -8.51
CA GLU A 320 -16.18 5.85 -9.90
C GLU A 320 -17.30 6.69 -10.54
N GLN A 321 -18.24 7.19 -9.72
CA GLN A 321 -19.28 8.11 -10.19
C GLN A 321 -18.68 9.51 -10.46
N VAL A 322 -17.71 9.94 -9.65
CA VAL A 322 -16.99 11.20 -9.89
C VAL A 322 -16.14 11.09 -11.15
N ALA A 323 -15.46 9.97 -11.37
CA ALA A 323 -14.75 9.66 -12.62
C ALA A 323 -15.68 9.70 -13.85
N THR A 324 -16.86 9.11 -13.75
CA THR A 324 -17.88 9.15 -14.81
C THR A 324 -18.32 10.59 -15.09
N LEU A 325 -18.50 11.39 -14.03
CA LEU A 325 -18.86 12.80 -14.16
C LEU A 325 -17.80 13.59 -14.93
N VAL A 326 -16.52 13.45 -14.58
CA VAL A 326 -15.38 14.08 -15.28
C VAL A 326 -15.42 13.75 -16.78
N THR A 327 -15.57 12.46 -17.10
CA THR A 327 -15.63 11.97 -18.48
C THR A 327 -16.81 12.58 -19.25
N GLN A 328 -18.00 12.66 -18.64
CA GLN A 328 -19.19 13.19 -19.29
C GLN A 328 -19.16 14.71 -19.48
N THR A 329 -18.54 15.44 -18.57
CA THR A 329 -18.46 16.91 -18.66
C THR A 329 -17.26 17.39 -19.46
N GLY A 330 -16.30 16.52 -19.78
CA GLY A 330 -15.02 16.92 -20.36
C GLY A 330 -14.17 17.76 -19.41
N ALA A 331 -14.41 17.63 -18.10
CA ALA A 331 -13.62 18.31 -17.09
C ALA A 331 -12.24 17.64 -16.98
N ASP A 332 -11.25 18.39 -16.49
CA ASP A 332 -9.96 17.86 -16.11
C ASP A 332 -10.07 17.12 -14.77
N ARG A 333 -10.84 17.70 -13.82
CA ARG A 333 -11.00 17.17 -12.46
C ARG A 333 -12.37 17.50 -11.89
N ALA A 334 -12.80 16.71 -10.91
CA ALA A 334 -14.00 16.97 -10.13
C ALA A 334 -13.77 16.68 -8.64
N ARG A 335 -14.42 17.46 -7.78
CA ARG A 335 -14.55 17.19 -6.35
C ARG A 335 -16.01 17.27 -5.94
N VAL A 336 -16.50 16.23 -5.28
CA VAL A 336 -17.82 16.24 -4.64
C VAL A 336 -17.64 16.46 -3.15
N ILE A 337 -18.28 17.47 -2.60
CA ILE A 337 -18.21 17.84 -1.20
C ILE A 337 -19.57 17.59 -0.57
N ALA A 338 -19.60 16.73 0.46
CA ALA A 338 -20.73 16.60 1.35
C ALA A 338 -20.60 17.63 2.47
N ASP A 339 -21.64 18.45 2.62
CA ASP A 339 -21.68 19.55 3.59
C ASP A 339 -23.07 19.63 4.24
N ARG A 340 -23.29 20.58 5.15
CA ARG A 340 -24.62 20.88 5.72
C ARG A 340 -25.04 22.31 5.45
N ASP A 341 -26.35 22.48 5.27
CA ASP A 341 -27.03 23.76 5.32
C ASP A 341 -28.16 23.66 6.36
N GLY A 342 -27.87 24.10 7.59
CA GLY A 342 -28.68 23.79 8.77
C GLY A 342 -28.75 22.28 9.03
N ASP A 343 -29.97 21.75 9.12
CA ASP A 343 -30.22 20.32 9.35
C ASP A 343 -30.24 19.47 8.06
N ALA A 344 -30.09 20.09 6.89
CA ALA A 344 -30.16 19.41 5.60
C ALA A 344 -28.75 19.11 5.05
N ASP A 345 -28.58 17.91 4.49
CA ASP A 345 -27.41 17.58 3.69
C ASP A 345 -27.35 18.49 2.45
N LYS A 346 -26.18 19.09 2.21
CA LYS A 346 -25.84 19.86 1.02
C LYS A 346 -24.77 19.12 0.22
N MET A 347 -24.94 19.08 -1.10
CA MET A 347 -23.91 18.57 -2.02
C MET A 347 -23.38 19.73 -2.82
N ILE A 348 -22.06 19.93 -2.80
CA ILE A 348 -21.35 20.87 -3.65
C ILE A 348 -20.51 20.05 -4.62
N VAL A 349 -20.54 20.37 -5.91
CA VAL A 349 -19.74 19.72 -6.93
C VAL A 349 -18.89 20.77 -7.63
N GLN A 350 -17.58 20.66 -7.45
CA GLN A 350 -16.62 21.53 -8.10
C GLN A 350 -16.03 20.79 -9.30
N LEU A 351 -16.13 21.39 -10.49
CA LEU A 351 -15.50 20.89 -11.71
C LEU A 351 -14.39 21.84 -12.11
N GLU A 352 -13.24 21.30 -12.51
CA GLU A 352 -12.14 22.06 -13.06
C GLU A 352 -11.95 21.70 -14.53
N GLY A 353 -11.85 22.68 -15.41
CA GLY A 353 -11.58 22.47 -16.82
C GLY A 353 -11.67 23.77 -17.63
N ALA A 354 -11.07 23.76 -18.83
CA ALA A 354 -11.24 24.87 -19.76
C ALA A 354 -12.66 24.86 -20.36
N ASP A 355 -13.28 26.03 -20.49
CA ASP A 355 -14.54 26.25 -21.21
C ASP A 355 -15.73 25.36 -20.77
N LEU A 356 -15.79 25.00 -19.48
CA LEU A 356 -16.91 24.21 -18.94
C LEU A 356 -18.23 24.98 -18.95
N ASP A 357 -19.28 24.38 -19.53
CA ASP A 357 -20.65 24.90 -19.46
C ASP A 357 -21.32 24.52 -18.14
N GLN A 358 -21.67 25.54 -17.36
CA GLN A 358 -22.26 25.40 -16.02
C GLN A 358 -23.61 24.66 -16.00
N ASN A 359 -24.43 24.79 -17.04
CA ASN A 359 -25.75 24.15 -17.11
C ASN A 359 -25.64 22.68 -17.54
N ALA A 360 -24.75 22.40 -18.51
CA ALA A 360 -24.43 21.04 -18.92
C ALA A 360 -23.81 20.26 -17.75
N ALA A 361 -22.88 20.87 -17.01
CA ALA A 361 -22.30 20.33 -15.79
C ALA A 361 -23.37 19.96 -14.75
N ALA A 362 -24.30 20.88 -14.46
CA ALA A 362 -25.38 20.61 -13.51
C ALA A 362 -26.29 19.46 -13.95
N SER A 363 -26.55 19.34 -15.25
CA SER A 363 -27.34 18.25 -15.83
C SER A 363 -26.62 16.91 -15.72
N ALA A 364 -25.30 16.88 -15.99
CA ALA A 364 -24.46 15.70 -15.84
C ALA A 364 -24.39 15.24 -14.37
N VAL A 365 -24.22 16.17 -13.42
CA VAL A 365 -24.26 15.87 -11.98
C VAL A 365 -25.56 15.16 -11.60
N GLN A 366 -26.71 15.70 -12.02
CA GLN A 366 -27.99 15.08 -11.72
C GLN A 366 -28.14 13.70 -12.38
N SER A 367 -27.60 13.51 -13.59
CA SER A 367 -27.65 12.25 -14.32
C SER A 367 -26.76 11.17 -13.70
N VAL A 368 -25.52 11.51 -13.32
CA VAL A 368 -24.51 10.55 -12.85
C VAL A 368 -24.67 10.27 -11.36
N LEU A 369 -24.78 11.32 -10.54
CA LEU A 369 -24.85 11.19 -9.08
C LEU A 369 -26.28 10.93 -8.59
N LYS A 370 -27.29 11.10 -9.46
CA LYS A 370 -28.73 10.99 -9.12
C LYS A 370 -29.15 11.93 -7.97
N LEU A 371 -28.39 13.00 -7.76
CA LEU A 371 -28.57 14.00 -6.72
C LEU A 371 -28.55 15.40 -7.32
N LYS A 372 -29.32 16.32 -6.73
CA LYS A 372 -29.18 17.76 -6.99
C LYS A 372 -28.20 18.37 -5.99
N GLY A 373 -27.25 19.14 -6.48
CA GLY A 373 -26.24 19.87 -5.71
C GLY A 373 -25.94 21.23 -6.31
N GLU A 374 -25.25 22.06 -5.54
CA GLU A 374 -24.62 23.28 -6.02
C GLU A 374 -23.43 22.89 -6.89
N VAL A 375 -23.38 23.36 -8.14
CA VAL A 375 -22.29 23.03 -9.07
C VAL A 375 -21.52 24.30 -9.36
N THR A 376 -20.20 24.23 -9.35
CA THR A 376 -19.32 25.36 -9.71
C THR A 376 -18.22 24.89 -10.65
N CYS A 377 -18.06 25.59 -11.78
CA CYS A 377 -16.96 25.34 -12.71
C CYS A 377 -15.81 26.30 -12.41
N HIS A 378 -14.59 25.78 -12.36
CA HIS A 378 -13.37 26.51 -12.05
C HIS A 378 -12.35 26.37 -13.19
N ALA A 379 -11.49 27.39 -13.30
CA ALA A 379 -10.39 27.38 -14.27
C ALA A 379 -9.36 26.27 -13.94
N PRO A 380 -8.64 25.73 -14.94
CA PRO A 380 -7.58 24.74 -14.72
C PRO A 380 -6.56 25.14 -13.65
N GLY A 381 -6.16 24.17 -12.82
CA GLY A 381 -5.16 24.35 -11.77
C GLY A 381 -5.63 25.00 -10.47
N THR A 382 -6.94 25.17 -10.27
CA THR A 382 -7.50 25.86 -9.08
C THR A 382 -7.92 24.90 -7.97
N LEU A 383 -8.30 23.66 -8.28
CA LEU A 383 -8.66 22.65 -7.27
C LEU A 383 -7.43 22.02 -6.62
N PRO A 384 -7.47 21.70 -5.30
CA PRO A 384 -6.35 21.08 -4.60
C PRO A 384 -5.95 19.71 -5.19
N ARG A 385 -4.68 19.35 -4.98
CA ARG A 385 -4.09 18.05 -5.39
C ARG A 385 -3.76 17.17 -4.18
N ASP A 386 -4.74 17.06 -3.29
CA ASP A 386 -4.69 16.32 -2.01
C ASP A 386 -5.22 14.88 -2.12
N GLY A 387 -5.59 14.43 -3.33
CA GLY A 387 -6.12 13.10 -3.60
C GLY A 387 -7.61 12.94 -3.31
N LEU A 388 -8.30 13.98 -2.83
CA LEU A 388 -9.73 13.95 -2.55
C LEU A 388 -10.56 14.22 -3.81
N VAL A 389 -11.28 13.19 -4.26
CA VAL A 389 -12.36 13.29 -5.25
C VAL A 389 -13.72 13.43 -4.55
N ILE A 390 -13.83 12.94 -3.32
CA ILE A 390 -14.98 13.12 -2.44
C ILE A 390 -14.50 13.60 -1.07
N GLU A 391 -15.07 14.69 -0.58
CA GLU A 391 -14.73 15.29 0.71
C GLU A 391 -16.00 15.36 1.58
N ASP A 392 -15.95 14.79 2.80
CA ASP A 392 -17.05 14.92 3.75
C ASP A 392 -16.69 15.94 4.84
N ARG A 393 -17.29 17.13 4.75
CA ARG A 393 -17.07 18.24 5.70
C ARG A 393 -18.05 18.24 6.87
N ARG A 394 -19.02 17.33 6.86
CA ARG A 394 -20.09 17.32 7.85
C ARG A 394 -19.51 16.89 9.20
N THR A 395 -19.69 17.74 10.20
CA THR A 395 -19.41 17.40 11.59
C THR A 395 -20.70 16.95 12.26
N TYR A 396 -20.67 15.76 12.87
CA TYR A 396 -21.73 15.34 13.78
C TYR A 396 -21.23 15.68 15.18
N GLU A 397 -21.83 16.69 15.82
CA GLU A 397 -21.65 16.85 17.26
C GLU A 397 -22.16 15.57 17.93
N THR A 398 -21.24 14.76 18.45
CA THR A 398 -21.55 13.61 19.31
C THR A 398 -21.82 14.06 20.72
#